data_AF-A0A9J6G509-F1
#
_entry.id   AF-A0A9J6G509-F1
#
_cell.length_a   1.000
_cell.length_b   1.000
_cell.length_c   1.000
_cell.angle_alpha   90.00
_cell.angle_beta   90.00
_cell.angle_gamma   90.00
#
_symmetry.space_group_name_H-M   'P 1'
#
loop_
_entity.id
_entity.type
_entity.pdbx_description
1 polymer ?
#
loop_
_entity_poly.entity_id
_entity_poly.type
_entity_poly.pdbx_seq_one_letter_code
_entity_poly.pdbx_strand_id
1 'polypeptide(L)'
;MGIDICHKYDRNVVRKRPKSENVYLGLLVKVYRFLARRTNARFNRIVLKRLFMSRINRPAISIARVSRFMKKPGREGLIAVIVGTVTDDLRIYDLPKQRVCALRGTERARARILKAGGEIMTFDELAVKAPKGQGTVLMQGPHNAREACRHFGLAPGVPHSHTTPYVRSKGRKYERARGRRKSRGYKA
;
A
#
# COMPACT_ATOMS: atom_id res chain seq x y z
N MET A 1 6.88 16.00 47.02
CA MET A 1 6.96 14.54 46.79
C MET A 1 7.07 14.32 45.29
N GLY A 2 8.13 13.64 44.82
CA GLY A 2 8.22 13.23 43.42
C GLY A 2 7.39 11.96 43.21
N ILE A 3 6.61 11.90 42.13
CA ILE A 3 5.87 10.70 41.76
C ILE A 3 6.77 9.89 40.82
N ASP A 4 7.14 8.68 41.22
CA ASP A 4 7.89 7.74 40.38
C ASP A 4 6.96 7.11 39.35
N ILE A 5 6.84 7.77 38.19
CA ILE A 5 6.06 7.30 37.04
C ILE A 5 6.97 7.03 35.83
N CYS A 6 6.68 5.92 35.14
CA CYS A 6 7.42 5.51 33.95
C CYS A 6 6.93 6.26 32.71
N HIS A 7 7.75 7.19 32.21
CA HIS A 7 7.44 8.03 31.03
C HIS A 7 7.86 7.40 29.69
N LYS A 8 8.28 6.13 29.68
CA LYS A 8 8.95 5.49 28.52
C LYS A 8 8.07 5.46 27.27
N TYR A 9 6.75 5.34 27.42
CA TYR A 9 5.81 5.14 26.32
C TYR A 9 4.78 6.26 26.13
N ASP A 10 4.92 7.38 26.85
CA ASP A 10 3.97 8.50 26.78
C ASP A 10 3.95 9.13 25.37
N ARG A 11 5.10 9.12 24.70
CA ARG A 11 5.23 9.66 23.35
C ARG A 11 4.73 8.67 22.30
N ASN A 12 3.53 8.93 21.80
CA ASN A 12 2.96 8.22 20.66
C ASN A 12 3.73 8.48 19.35
N VAL A 13 4.34 7.44 18.77
CA VAL A 13 5.08 7.51 17.49
C VAL A 13 4.13 7.32 16.31
N VAL A 14 3.35 8.36 16.01
CA VAL A 14 2.41 8.38 14.88
C VAL A 14 2.54 9.64 14.04
N ARG A 15 2.32 9.51 12.73
CA ARG A 15 2.29 10.68 11.84
C ARG A 15 0.97 11.43 11.99
N LYS A 16 1.04 12.71 12.36
CA LYS A 16 -0.10 13.64 12.46
C LYS A 16 -0.28 14.53 11.21
N ARG A 17 0.73 14.56 10.34
CA ARG A 17 0.76 15.32 9.07
C ARG A 17 1.58 14.55 8.01
N PRO A 18 1.38 14.79 6.70
CA PRO A 18 2.32 14.28 5.71
C PRO A 18 3.69 14.94 5.91
N LYS A 19 4.78 14.20 5.66
CA LYS A 19 6.15 14.76 5.62
C LYS A 19 6.44 15.48 4.30
N SER A 20 5.66 15.19 3.25
CA SER A 20 5.82 15.79 1.93
C SER A 20 5.37 17.25 1.93
N GLU A 21 6.06 18.10 1.17
CA GLU A 21 5.76 19.52 0.96
C GLU A 21 4.82 19.77 -0.23
N ASN A 22 4.37 18.71 -0.92
CA ASN A 22 3.44 18.82 -2.04
C ASN A 22 2.12 19.49 -1.60
N VAL A 23 1.84 20.66 -2.20
CA VAL A 23 0.68 21.50 -1.86
C VAL A 23 -0.65 20.79 -2.12
N TYR A 24 -0.80 20.07 -3.25
CA TYR A 24 -2.02 19.33 -3.57
C TYR A 24 -2.34 18.24 -2.55
N LEU A 25 -1.31 17.51 -2.08
CA LEU A 25 -1.48 16.56 -0.99
C LEU A 25 -1.89 17.25 0.31
N GLY A 26 -1.35 18.44 0.58
CA GLY A 26 -1.73 19.29 1.72
C GLY A 26 -3.20 19.71 1.66
N LEU A 27 -3.70 20.10 0.49
CA LEU A 27 -5.11 20.46 0.27
C LEU A 27 -6.04 19.26 0.51
N LEU A 28 -5.73 18.09 -0.06
CA LEU A 28 -6.49 16.86 0.18
C LEU A 28 -6.52 16.48 1.67
N VAL A 29 -5.39 16.66 2.38
CA VAL A 29 -5.33 16.44 3.82
C VAL A 29 -6.25 17.41 4.58
N LYS A 30 -6.34 18.68 4.19
CA LYS A 30 -7.25 19.64 4.82
C LYS A 30 -8.71 19.20 4.65
N VAL A 31 -9.10 18.80 3.43
CA VAL A 31 -10.45 18.28 3.12
C VAL A 31 -10.78 17.05 3.98
N TYR A 32 -9.93 16.02 3.96
CA TYR A 32 -10.18 14.79 4.73
C TYR A 32 -10.05 14.97 6.24
N ARG A 33 -9.29 15.97 6.71
CA ARG A 33 -9.26 16.35 8.13
C ARG A 33 -10.58 16.99 8.56
N PHE A 34 -11.17 17.83 7.73
CA PHE A 34 -12.50 18.38 7.96
C PHE A 34 -13.56 17.27 7.98
N LEU A 35 -13.58 16.42 6.95
CA LEU A 35 -14.53 15.31 6.86
C LEU A 35 -14.39 14.34 8.03
N ALA A 36 -13.18 13.90 8.36
CA ALA A 36 -12.96 12.95 9.46
C ALA A 36 -13.41 13.50 10.82
N ARG A 37 -13.40 14.82 11.01
CA ARG A 37 -13.88 15.47 12.24
C ARG A 37 -15.40 15.64 12.25
N ARG A 38 -16.05 15.88 11.10
CA ARG A 38 -17.47 16.26 11.03
C ARG A 38 -18.43 15.13 10.67
N THR A 39 -17.99 14.07 9.99
CA THR A 39 -18.90 13.05 9.42
C THR A 39 -18.99 11.75 10.22
N ASN A 40 -18.26 11.60 11.33
CA ASN A 40 -18.16 10.37 12.14
C ASN A 40 -17.85 9.06 11.36
N ALA A 41 -17.53 9.16 10.07
CA ALA A 41 -17.26 8.01 9.22
C ALA A 41 -15.83 7.48 9.44
N ARG A 42 -15.71 6.19 9.81
CA ARG A 42 -14.41 5.53 9.97
C ARG A 42 -13.58 5.56 8.68
N PHE A 43 -14.24 5.52 7.52
CA PHE A 43 -13.61 5.64 6.21
C PHE A 43 -12.70 6.88 6.11
N ASN A 44 -13.21 8.06 6.45
CA ASN A 44 -12.47 9.32 6.37
C ASN A 44 -11.26 9.35 7.31
N ARG A 45 -11.39 8.79 8.52
CA ARG A 45 -10.26 8.63 9.46
C ARG A 45 -9.16 7.74 8.88
N ILE A 46 -9.53 6.67 8.17
CA ILE A 46 -8.56 5.76 7.53
C ILE A 46 -7.89 6.44 6.33
N VAL A 47 -8.66 7.11 5.46
CA VAL A 47 -8.11 7.83 4.30
C VAL A 47 -7.14 8.92 4.76
N LEU A 48 -7.50 9.71 5.77
CA LEU A 48 -6.62 10.73 6.36
C LEU A 48 -5.31 10.12 6.87
N LYS A 49 -5.40 9.02 7.63
CA LYS A 49 -4.21 8.30 8.13
C LYS A 49 -3.33 7.81 6.97
N ARG A 50 -3.92 7.34 5.88
CA ARG A 50 -3.19 6.87 4.70
C ARG A 50 -2.56 8.00 3.91
N LEU A 51 -3.18 9.19 3.83
CA LEU A 51 -2.55 10.36 3.21
C LEU A 51 -1.25 10.78 3.91
N PHE A 52 -1.12 10.51 5.22
CA PHE A 52 0.11 10.75 5.99
C PHE A 52 1.23 9.73 5.76
N MET A 53 0.90 8.56 5.21
CA MET A 53 1.85 7.46 5.04
C MET A 53 2.98 7.82 4.08
N SER A 54 4.16 7.25 4.32
CA SER A 54 5.30 7.34 3.39
C SER A 54 5.00 6.61 2.08
N ARG A 55 5.81 6.85 1.05
CA ARG A 55 5.70 6.13 -0.24
C ARG A 55 5.83 4.62 -0.07
N ILE A 56 6.76 4.17 0.79
CA ILE A 56 6.94 2.75 1.12
C ILE A 56 5.65 2.14 1.69
N ASN A 57 4.96 2.88 2.57
CA ASN A 57 3.72 2.43 3.20
C ASN A 57 2.47 2.73 2.35
N ARG A 58 2.65 3.24 1.13
CA ARG A 58 1.60 3.38 0.11
C ARG A 58 2.06 2.65 -1.16
N PRO A 59 2.19 1.31 -1.11
CA PRO A 59 2.63 0.53 -2.26
C PRO A 59 1.67 0.73 -3.44
N ALA A 60 2.24 0.71 -4.65
CA ALA A 60 1.45 0.71 -5.87
C ALA A 60 0.59 -0.56 -5.97
N ILE A 61 -0.55 -0.44 -6.63
CA ILE A 61 -1.46 -1.56 -6.90
C ILE A 61 -1.61 -1.74 -8.41
N SER A 62 -1.50 -2.97 -8.88
CA SER A 62 -1.76 -3.27 -10.29
C SER A 62 -3.25 -3.33 -10.57
N ILE A 63 -3.67 -2.94 -11.78
CA ILE A 63 -5.06 -3.04 -12.23
C ILE A 63 -5.59 -4.48 -12.09
N ALA A 64 -4.74 -5.49 -12.33
CA ALA A 64 -5.08 -6.89 -12.13
C ALA A 64 -5.56 -7.20 -10.70
N ARG A 65 -4.84 -6.66 -9.72
CA ARG A 65 -5.19 -6.84 -8.32
C ARG A 65 -6.49 -6.10 -7.98
N VAL A 66 -6.69 -4.89 -8.52
CA VAL A 66 -7.95 -4.14 -8.35
C VAL A 66 -9.12 -4.96 -8.90
N SER A 67 -9.02 -5.45 -10.14
CA SER A 67 -10.07 -6.27 -10.77
C SER A 67 -10.40 -7.51 -9.94
N ARG A 68 -9.40 -8.25 -9.45
CA ARG A 68 -9.61 -9.43 -8.60
C ARG A 68 -10.34 -9.10 -7.29
N PHE A 69 -10.08 -7.93 -6.70
CA PHE A 69 -10.80 -7.52 -5.48
C PHE A 69 -12.21 -7.03 -5.75
N MET A 70 -12.47 -6.45 -6.92
CA MET A 70 -13.80 -5.99 -7.33
C MET A 70 -14.70 -7.14 -7.78
N LYS A 71 -14.14 -8.23 -8.32
CA LYS A 71 -14.87 -9.47 -8.67
C LYS A 71 -15.41 -10.26 -7.48
N LYS A 72 -15.12 -9.87 -6.24
CA LYS A 72 -15.66 -10.56 -5.06
C LYS A 72 -17.16 -10.29 -4.92
N PRO A 73 -17.95 -11.25 -4.42
CA PRO A 73 -19.40 -11.08 -4.29
C PRO A 73 -19.76 -9.85 -3.44
N GLY A 74 -20.82 -9.15 -3.82
CA GLY A 74 -21.31 -7.95 -3.12
C GLY A 74 -20.51 -6.67 -3.36
N ARG A 75 -19.68 -6.63 -4.42
CA ARG A 75 -18.85 -5.45 -4.77
C ARG A 75 -19.09 -4.87 -6.16
N GLU A 76 -20.18 -5.28 -6.76
CA GLU A 76 -20.60 -4.81 -8.08
C GLU A 76 -20.99 -3.32 -8.01
N GLY A 77 -20.57 -2.55 -9.02
CA GLY A 77 -20.86 -1.11 -9.08
C GLY A 77 -20.14 -0.22 -8.05
N LEU A 78 -19.43 -0.80 -7.08
CA LEU A 78 -18.70 -0.05 -6.05
C LEU A 78 -17.47 0.68 -6.61
N ILE A 79 -17.00 1.68 -5.86
CA ILE A 79 -15.81 2.46 -6.21
C ILE A 79 -14.59 1.85 -5.55
N ALA A 80 -13.58 1.46 -6.33
CA ALA A 80 -12.28 1.03 -5.81
C ALA A 80 -11.47 2.25 -5.36
N VAL A 81 -11.19 2.38 -4.05
CA VAL A 81 -10.47 3.52 -3.47
C VAL A 81 -9.06 3.11 -3.08
N ILE A 82 -8.07 3.76 -3.67
CA ILE A 82 -6.64 3.46 -3.47
C ILE A 82 -5.89 4.74 -3.12
N VAL A 83 -5.42 4.85 -1.88
CA VAL A 83 -4.54 5.96 -1.46
C VAL A 83 -3.10 5.64 -1.89
N GLY A 84 -2.83 5.74 -3.18
CA GLY A 84 -1.57 5.34 -3.78
C GLY A 84 -1.57 5.46 -5.30
N THR A 85 -0.65 4.75 -5.96
CA THR A 85 -0.53 4.71 -7.42
C THR A 85 -1.16 3.43 -7.98
N VAL A 86 -1.93 3.57 -9.05
CA VAL A 86 -2.46 2.47 -9.84
C VAL A 86 -1.55 2.26 -11.06
N THR A 87 -1.06 1.04 -11.24
CA THR A 87 -0.15 0.66 -12.33
C THR A 87 -0.80 -0.32 -13.29
N ASP A 88 -0.37 -0.30 -14.54
CA ASP A 88 -0.82 -1.25 -15.56
C ASP A 88 -0.30 -2.67 -15.28
N ASP A 89 -1.02 -3.66 -15.81
CA ASP A 89 -0.62 -5.07 -15.81
C ASP A 89 -0.90 -5.67 -17.19
N LEU A 90 0.17 -5.88 -17.96
CA LEU A 90 0.11 -6.35 -19.35
C LEU A 90 -0.42 -7.78 -19.48
N ARG A 91 -0.41 -8.56 -18.39
CA ARG A 91 -0.82 -9.97 -18.41
C ARG A 91 -2.33 -10.17 -18.50
N ILE A 92 -3.09 -9.13 -18.18
CA ILE A 92 -4.54 -9.16 -18.35
C ILE A 92 -4.83 -8.53 -19.69
N TYR A 93 -5.67 -9.18 -20.50
CA TYR A 93 -6.16 -8.62 -21.76
C TYR A 93 -7.47 -7.87 -21.50
N ASP A 94 -8.46 -8.58 -20.98
CA ASP A 94 -9.80 -8.04 -20.74
C ASP A 94 -9.94 -7.42 -19.35
N LEU A 95 -10.28 -6.13 -19.36
CA LEU A 95 -10.53 -5.38 -18.14
C LEU A 95 -12.03 -5.11 -17.99
N PRO A 96 -12.67 -5.54 -16.89
CA PRO A 96 -14.07 -5.19 -16.66
C PRO A 96 -14.19 -3.72 -16.29
N LYS A 97 -15.33 -3.11 -16.65
CA LYS A 97 -15.69 -1.73 -16.29
C LYS A 97 -15.57 -1.53 -14.77
N GLN A 98 -14.74 -0.57 -14.38
CA GLN A 98 -14.44 -0.28 -12.97
C GLN A 98 -14.42 1.21 -12.72
N ARG A 99 -14.89 1.62 -11.54
CA ARG A 99 -14.80 2.99 -11.03
C ARG A 99 -13.67 3.04 -10.02
N VAL A 100 -12.62 3.81 -10.30
CA VAL A 100 -11.37 3.80 -9.53
C VAL A 100 -11.03 5.20 -9.05
N CYS A 101 -10.86 5.36 -7.73
CA CYS A 101 -10.32 6.58 -7.14
C CYS A 101 -8.86 6.35 -6.70
N ALA A 102 -7.94 7.18 -7.16
CA ALA A 102 -6.52 7.06 -6.81
C ALA A 102 -5.80 8.41 -6.74
N LEU A 103 -4.64 8.45 -6.06
CA LEU A 103 -3.78 9.64 -6.06
C LEU A 103 -3.05 9.81 -7.39
N ARG A 104 -2.66 8.69 -8.02
CA ARG A 104 -2.00 8.69 -9.32
C ARG A 104 -2.40 7.43 -10.08
N GLY A 105 -2.61 7.56 -11.38
CA GLY A 105 -2.66 6.43 -12.32
C GLY A 105 -1.53 6.57 -13.32
N THR A 106 -0.88 5.46 -13.68
CA THR A 106 0.03 5.45 -14.84
C THR A 106 -0.78 5.68 -16.12
N GLU A 107 -0.18 6.30 -17.12
CA GLU A 107 -0.88 6.66 -18.37
C GLU A 107 -1.56 5.46 -19.04
N ARG A 108 -0.81 4.36 -19.22
CA ARG A 108 -1.35 3.10 -19.76
C ARG A 108 -2.50 2.54 -18.92
N ALA A 109 -2.40 2.64 -17.60
CA ALA A 109 -3.46 2.18 -16.71
C ALA A 109 -4.73 3.02 -16.89
N ARG A 110 -4.56 4.34 -17.03
CA ARG A 110 -5.67 5.26 -17.27
C ARG A 110 -6.35 4.98 -18.60
N ALA A 111 -5.58 4.87 -19.68
CA ALA A 111 -6.09 4.59 -21.01
C ALA A 111 -6.88 3.27 -21.06
N ARG A 112 -6.40 2.21 -20.40
CA ARG A 112 -7.09 0.92 -20.37
C ARG A 112 -8.39 0.93 -19.57
N ILE A 113 -8.41 1.62 -18.42
CA ILE A 113 -9.64 1.77 -17.62
C ILE A 113 -10.69 2.54 -18.42
N LEU A 114 -10.31 3.63 -19.08
CA LEU A 114 -11.21 4.44 -19.91
C LEU A 114 -11.70 3.66 -21.14
N LYS A 115 -10.81 2.92 -21.82
CA LYS A 115 -11.16 2.05 -22.96
C LYS A 115 -12.18 0.97 -22.57
N ALA A 116 -12.11 0.45 -21.35
CA ALA A 116 -13.09 -0.50 -20.80
C ALA A 116 -14.42 0.17 -20.36
N GLY A 117 -14.60 1.48 -20.62
CA GLY A 117 -15.76 2.26 -20.20
C GLY A 117 -15.80 2.56 -18.70
N GLY A 118 -14.67 2.45 -18.01
CA GLY A 118 -14.52 2.76 -16.59
C GLY A 118 -14.36 4.26 -16.30
N GLU A 119 -14.41 4.61 -15.01
CA GLU A 119 -14.29 5.98 -14.51
C GLU A 119 -13.05 6.07 -13.60
N ILE A 120 -12.26 7.13 -13.75
CA ILE A 120 -11.12 7.42 -12.87
C ILE A 120 -11.41 8.72 -12.15
N MET A 121 -11.44 8.68 -10.82
CA MET A 121 -11.77 9.82 -9.99
C MET A 121 -10.57 10.25 -9.14
N THR A 122 -10.54 11.53 -8.79
CA THR A 122 -9.68 12.09 -7.75
C THR A 122 -10.32 11.97 -6.37
N PHE A 123 -9.54 12.25 -5.33
CA PHE A 123 -10.01 12.16 -3.95
C PHE A 123 -10.93 13.32 -3.55
N ASP A 124 -10.80 14.47 -4.20
CA ASP A 124 -11.70 15.61 -4.10
C ASP A 124 -13.06 15.32 -4.75
N GLU A 125 -13.09 14.76 -5.97
CA GLU A 125 -14.33 14.28 -6.61
C GLU A 125 -15.02 13.21 -5.76
N LEU A 126 -14.24 12.26 -5.20
CA LEU A 126 -14.78 11.23 -4.31
C LEU A 126 -15.39 11.84 -3.04
N ALA A 127 -14.78 12.88 -2.48
CA ALA A 127 -15.28 13.55 -1.29
C ALA A 127 -16.65 14.21 -1.53
N VAL A 128 -16.88 14.74 -2.74
CA VAL A 128 -18.20 15.28 -3.14
C VAL A 128 -19.21 14.15 -3.38
N LYS A 129 -18.81 13.11 -4.12
CA LYS A 129 -19.70 12.01 -4.52
C LYS A 129 -20.10 11.10 -3.37
N ALA A 130 -19.18 10.81 -2.46
CA ALA A 130 -19.37 9.89 -1.34
C ALA A 130 -18.69 10.42 -0.06
N PRO A 131 -19.22 11.49 0.58
CA PRO A 131 -18.57 12.16 1.71
C PRO A 131 -18.40 11.27 2.95
N LYS A 132 -19.23 10.23 3.10
CA LYS A 132 -19.13 9.22 4.16
C LYS A 132 -18.39 7.94 3.72
N GLY A 133 -17.96 7.84 2.46
CA GLY A 133 -17.36 6.63 1.88
C GLY A 133 -18.37 5.53 1.51
N GLN A 134 -19.63 5.89 1.29
CA GLN A 134 -20.68 4.95 0.88
C GLN A 134 -20.36 4.34 -0.49
N GLY A 135 -20.63 3.05 -0.64
CA GLY A 135 -20.40 2.34 -1.89
C GLY A 135 -18.92 2.26 -2.32
N THR A 136 -17.98 2.30 -1.37
CA THR A 136 -16.54 2.25 -1.64
C THR A 136 -15.89 0.97 -1.14
N VAL A 137 -14.87 0.51 -1.86
CA VAL A 137 -13.98 -0.58 -1.45
C VAL A 137 -12.57 -0.03 -1.30
N LEU A 138 -12.15 0.11 -0.04
CA LEU A 138 -10.82 0.63 0.28
C LEU A 138 -9.76 -0.47 0.15
N MET A 139 -8.77 -0.26 -0.74
CA MET A 139 -7.73 -1.25 -1.05
C MET A 139 -6.33 -0.76 -0.70
N GLN A 140 -5.38 -1.69 -0.54
CA GLN A 140 -3.94 -1.41 -0.44
C GLN A 140 -3.16 -2.38 -1.32
N GLY A 141 -2.06 -1.90 -1.89
CA GLY A 141 -1.07 -2.76 -2.52
C GLY A 141 -0.35 -3.67 -1.51
N PRO A 142 0.40 -4.67 -1.97
CA PRO A 142 1.15 -5.56 -1.10
C PRO A 142 2.34 -4.82 -0.46
N HIS A 143 2.35 -4.72 0.88
CA HIS A 143 3.41 -4.04 1.63
C HIS A 143 4.75 -4.81 1.64
N ASN A 144 4.68 -6.13 1.63
CA ASN A 144 5.85 -7.01 1.83
C ASN A 144 6.48 -7.49 0.51
N ALA A 145 6.03 -6.98 -0.64
CA ALA A 145 6.54 -7.39 -1.95
C ALA A 145 7.92 -6.79 -2.31
N ARG A 146 8.45 -5.89 -1.48
CA ARG A 146 9.73 -5.23 -1.70
C ARG A 146 10.89 -6.17 -1.43
N GLU A 147 11.96 -6.05 -2.20
CA GLU A 147 13.20 -6.81 -1.99
C GLU A 147 13.80 -6.62 -0.60
N ALA A 148 13.81 -5.38 -0.08
CA ALA A 148 14.26 -5.10 1.28
C ALA A 148 13.56 -5.97 2.34
N CYS A 149 12.28 -6.30 2.16
CA CYS A 149 11.53 -7.15 3.09
C CYS A 149 12.01 -8.60 3.07
N ARG A 150 12.66 -9.08 2.01
CA ARG A 150 13.21 -10.45 1.92
C ARG A 150 14.47 -10.63 2.76
N HIS A 151 15.15 -9.54 3.10
CA HIS A 151 16.35 -9.53 3.93
C HIS A 151 16.04 -9.33 5.41
N PHE A 152 14.78 -9.08 5.77
CA PHE A 152 14.35 -8.98 7.15
C PHE A 152 13.99 -10.36 7.72
N GLY A 153 13.98 -10.47 9.04
CA GLY A 153 13.65 -11.70 9.76
C GLY A 153 14.86 -12.32 10.46
N LEU A 154 14.79 -13.62 10.71
CA LEU A 154 15.85 -14.38 11.34
C LEU A 154 17.13 -14.33 10.49
N ALA A 155 18.29 -14.36 11.12
CA ALA A 155 19.56 -14.27 10.42
C ALA A 155 19.69 -15.37 9.34
N PRO A 156 20.24 -15.06 8.15
CA PRO A 156 20.52 -16.06 7.14
C PRO A 156 21.49 -17.12 7.69
N GLY A 157 21.05 -18.38 7.79
CA GLY A 157 21.86 -19.48 8.34
C GLY A 157 21.45 -19.94 9.73
N VAL A 158 20.39 -19.37 10.31
CA VAL A 158 19.66 -19.99 11.43
C VAL A 158 18.75 -21.11 10.86
N PRO A 159 18.58 -22.24 11.58
CA PRO A 159 17.66 -23.30 11.16
C PRO A 159 16.26 -22.76 10.81
N HIS A 160 15.70 -23.25 9.71
CA HIS A 160 14.39 -22.85 9.18
C HIS A 160 14.27 -21.37 8.75
N SER A 161 15.37 -20.60 8.72
CA SER A 161 15.36 -19.25 8.15
C SER A 161 15.45 -19.28 6.63
N HIS A 162 14.52 -18.57 5.99
CA HIS A 162 14.51 -18.35 4.53
C HIS A 162 14.88 -16.91 4.16
N THR A 163 15.42 -16.13 5.11
CA THR A 163 15.86 -14.76 4.87
C THR A 163 16.99 -14.73 3.85
N THR A 164 16.83 -13.87 2.85
CA THR A 164 17.80 -13.75 1.75
C THR A 164 19.06 -13.04 2.28
N PRO A 165 20.27 -13.60 2.11
CA PRO A 165 21.50 -12.90 2.49
C PRO A 165 21.79 -11.72 1.55
N TYR A 166 22.54 -10.74 2.04
CA TYR A 166 23.06 -9.66 1.21
C TYR A 166 24.33 -10.12 0.51
N VAL A 167 24.24 -10.39 -0.79
CA VAL A 167 25.36 -10.88 -1.60
C VAL A 167 25.59 -9.93 -2.76
N ARG A 168 26.86 -9.59 -3.06
CA ARG A 168 27.21 -8.69 -4.16
C ARG A 168 26.79 -9.23 -5.54
N SER A 169 26.86 -10.54 -5.74
CA SER A 169 26.49 -11.20 -7.00
C SER A 169 25.91 -12.58 -6.73
N LYS A 170 25.01 -13.03 -7.62
CA LYS A 170 24.39 -14.35 -7.52
C LYS A 170 25.09 -15.32 -8.47
N GLY A 171 25.72 -16.36 -7.93
CA GLY A 171 26.40 -17.38 -8.75
C GLY A 171 26.89 -18.57 -7.95
N ARG A 172 27.47 -19.57 -8.63
CA ARG A 172 27.97 -20.80 -7.98
C ARG A 172 29.01 -20.52 -6.88
N LYS A 173 29.85 -19.51 -7.09
CA LYS A 173 30.96 -19.13 -6.21
C LYS A 173 30.57 -18.18 -5.06
N TYR A 174 29.32 -17.74 -4.98
CA TYR A 174 28.87 -16.75 -3.99
C TYR A 174 27.90 -17.40 -2.99
N GLU A 175 28.32 -17.55 -1.74
CA GLU A 175 27.52 -18.03 -0.59
C GLU A 175 26.69 -19.30 -0.84
N ARG A 176 27.28 -20.29 -1.53
CA ARG A 176 26.65 -21.61 -1.81
C ARG A 176 27.41 -22.82 -1.25
N ALA A 177 28.49 -22.59 -0.51
CA ALA A 177 29.39 -23.61 0.02
C ALA A 177 28.97 -24.06 1.43
N ARG A 178 29.85 -23.88 2.43
CA ARG A 178 29.61 -24.27 3.83
C ARG A 178 28.35 -23.60 4.39
N GLY A 179 27.56 -24.35 5.16
CA GLY A 179 26.31 -23.87 5.77
C GLY A 179 25.08 -23.90 4.85
N ARG A 180 25.24 -24.18 3.56
CA ARG A 180 24.12 -24.28 2.59
C ARG A 180 23.88 -25.70 2.05
N ARG A 181 24.84 -26.61 2.23
CA ARG A 181 24.79 -27.98 1.69
C ARG A 181 25.42 -28.96 2.66
N LYS A 182 24.79 -30.14 2.81
CA LYS A 182 25.24 -31.20 3.72
C LYS A 182 26.66 -31.69 3.40
N SER A 183 27.04 -31.70 2.11
CA SER A 183 28.36 -32.17 1.65
C SER A 183 29.53 -31.24 1.98
N ARG A 184 29.30 -30.04 2.52
CA ARG A 184 30.35 -29.07 2.86
C ARG A 184 30.20 -28.62 4.32
N GLY A 185 30.51 -29.52 5.26
CA GLY A 185 30.48 -29.27 6.70
C GLY A 185 29.10 -29.44 7.32
N TYR A 186 28.14 -28.56 6.99
CA TYR A 186 26.77 -28.65 7.50
C TYR A 186 25.78 -27.88 6.62
N LYS A 187 24.49 -28.12 6.81
CA LYS A 187 23.39 -27.35 6.22
C LYS A 187 22.52 -26.81 7.35
N ALA A 188 22.45 -25.49 7.46
CA ALA A 188 21.47 -24.81 8.30
C ALA A 188 20.06 -24.90 7.71
#